data_AF-A0A369WD73-F1
#
_entry.id   AF-A0A369WD73-F1
#
_cell.length_a   1.000
_cell.length_b   1.000
_cell.length_c   1.000
_cell.angle_alpha   90.00
_cell.angle_beta   90.00
_cell.angle_gamma   90.00
#
_symmetry.space_group_name_H-M   'P 1'
#
loop_
_entity.id
_entity.type
_entity.pdbx_description
1 polymer ?
#
loop_
_entity_poly.entity_id
_entity_poly.type
_entity_poly.pdbx_seq_one_letter_code
_entity_poly.pdbx_strand_id
1 'polypeptide(L)'
;MDLLLILLYAGFCVLVFKIFRIPLTKWTVPTAILGGIVLIGAMLLLMNYNHPYGKYAKEAFVTVPIIPAVSGIVVSVDAEPNRLLKQGELLFSIDPKPFELEVARLEAELVEAEQQVGQTEASLRTAEARVAKAKAERDRAAKTFQRYSKGNKKGAGRVFSEQEVENRRQFYLAAEASLEAAQSEQTRAQLAFESNIDGVNTREAQLQAQLEAARYDLSRTQIRAPNDGYVTQVTLRPGMMASKLPLRPSMVFVPKQRRQISASFWQNSILRLEPGAEAEVILDAAPGKVFRGRLVSLLPAMNEGELQSGGTLISANRIATHGRAIGIIELEDDLDSYGLPLGVQGKAAVYTDHFHHVAVMRKVLLRMLGWINYAFPIK
;
A
#
# COMPACT_ATOMS: atom_id res chain seq x y z
N MET A 1 -3.15 -40.77 -9.82
CA MET A 1 -4.43 -41.08 -9.15
C MET A 1 -5.18 -42.15 -9.93
N ASP A 2 -5.49 -41.92 -11.20
CA ASP A 2 -6.33 -42.84 -11.99
C ASP A 2 -5.69 -44.24 -12.17
N LEU A 3 -4.38 -44.30 -12.42
CA LEU A 3 -3.64 -45.57 -12.50
C LEU A 3 -3.72 -46.39 -11.20
N LEU A 4 -3.71 -45.74 -10.03
CA LEU A 4 -3.81 -46.44 -8.74
C LEU A 4 -5.18 -47.08 -8.54
N LEU A 5 -6.21 -46.41 -9.03
CA LEU A 5 -7.58 -46.91 -8.96
C LEU A 5 -7.75 -48.14 -9.86
N ILE A 6 -7.16 -48.11 -11.06
CA ILE A 6 -7.13 -49.24 -11.98
C ILE A 6 -6.36 -50.42 -11.36
N LEU A 7 -5.19 -50.19 -10.76
CA LEU A 7 -4.39 -51.23 -10.12
C LEU A 7 -5.09 -51.84 -8.89
N LEU A 8 -5.74 -51.03 -8.05
CA LEU A 8 -6.54 -51.50 -6.92
C LEU A 8 -7.70 -52.37 -7.38
N TYR A 9 -8.41 -51.95 -8.43
CA TYR A 9 -9.51 -52.72 -8.99
C TYR A 9 -9.02 -54.03 -9.62
N ALA A 10 -7.92 -54.01 -10.38
CA ALA A 10 -7.32 -55.22 -10.93
C ALA A 10 -6.92 -56.21 -9.83
N GLY A 11 -6.29 -55.72 -8.76
CA GLY A 11 -5.96 -56.52 -7.58
C GLY A 11 -7.21 -57.11 -6.90
N PHE A 12 -8.28 -56.32 -6.78
CA PHE A 12 -9.56 -56.78 -6.24
C PHE A 12 -10.20 -57.88 -7.11
N CYS A 13 -10.21 -57.72 -8.44
CA CYS A 13 -10.68 -58.75 -9.36
C CYS A 13 -9.87 -60.05 -9.20
N VAL A 14 -8.54 -59.96 -9.17
CA VAL A 14 -7.68 -61.15 -8.97
C VAL A 14 -8.01 -61.86 -7.65
N LEU A 15 -8.20 -61.08 -6.58
CA LEU A 15 -8.58 -61.61 -5.26
C LEU A 15 -9.94 -62.33 -5.31
N VAL A 16 -10.96 -61.72 -5.91
CA VAL A 16 -12.30 -62.29 -6.04
C VAL A 16 -12.28 -63.58 -6.85
N PHE A 17 -11.61 -63.60 -8.01
CA PHE A 17 -11.49 -64.79 -8.84
C PHE A 17 -10.77 -65.93 -8.10
N LYS A 18 -9.76 -65.60 -7.27
CA LYS A 18 -9.00 -66.58 -6.49
C LYS A 18 -9.77 -67.12 -5.28
N ILE A 19 -10.46 -66.25 -4.53
CA ILE A 19 -11.23 -66.63 -3.33
C ILE A 19 -12.47 -67.43 -3.71
N PHE A 20 -13.24 -66.95 -4.69
CA PHE A 20 -14.48 -67.60 -5.11
C PHE A 20 -14.27 -68.70 -6.16
N ARG A 21 -13.01 -69.00 -6.52
CA ARG A 21 -12.62 -70.01 -7.53
C ARG A 21 -13.45 -69.91 -8.83
N ILE A 22 -13.68 -68.69 -9.29
CA ILE A 22 -14.49 -68.44 -10.50
C ILE A 22 -13.72 -68.94 -11.73
N PRO A 23 -14.31 -69.77 -12.60
CA PRO A 23 -13.62 -70.28 -13.77
C PRO A 23 -13.34 -69.14 -14.77
N LEU A 24 -12.10 -69.08 -15.25
CA LEU A 24 -11.66 -68.18 -16.32
C LEU A 24 -12.32 -68.62 -17.64
N THR A 25 -13.52 -68.12 -17.88
CA THR A 25 -14.34 -68.43 -19.05
C THR A 25 -14.36 -67.24 -20.00
N LYS A 26 -14.72 -67.48 -21.26
CA LYS A 26 -14.80 -66.45 -22.31
C LYS A 26 -15.74 -65.28 -21.94
N TRP A 27 -16.61 -65.44 -20.95
CA TRP A 27 -17.56 -64.43 -20.50
C TRP A 27 -17.19 -63.78 -19.17
N THR A 28 -16.56 -64.49 -18.23
CA THR A 28 -16.28 -63.96 -16.89
C THR A 28 -15.19 -62.88 -16.89
N VAL A 29 -14.16 -63.02 -17.74
CA VAL A 29 -13.10 -62.01 -17.85
C VAL A 29 -13.60 -60.73 -18.55
N PRO A 30 -14.29 -60.79 -19.69
CA PRO A 30 -14.84 -59.58 -20.32
C PRO A 30 -15.90 -58.86 -19.49
N THR A 31 -16.78 -59.59 -18.78
CA THR A 31 -17.77 -58.95 -17.89
C THR A 31 -17.13 -58.27 -16.69
N ALA A 32 -16.06 -58.84 -16.12
CA ALA A 32 -15.28 -58.19 -15.08
C ALA A 32 -14.58 -56.93 -15.59
N ILE A 33 -13.99 -56.96 -16.79
CA ILE A 33 -13.35 -55.79 -17.40
C ILE A 33 -14.38 -54.70 -17.70
N LEU A 34 -15.51 -55.05 -18.32
CA LEU A 34 -16.56 -54.11 -18.69
C LEU A 34 -17.26 -53.53 -17.44
N GLY A 35 -17.56 -54.38 -16.45
CA GLY A 35 -18.05 -53.95 -15.14
C GLY A 35 -17.06 -53.04 -14.43
N GLY A 36 -15.76 -53.30 -14.56
CA GLY A 36 -14.69 -52.45 -14.05
C GLY A 36 -14.63 -51.08 -14.70
N ILE A 37 -14.71 -51.01 -16.03
CA ILE A 37 -14.74 -49.74 -16.77
C ILE A 37 -15.96 -48.91 -16.33
N VAL A 38 -17.14 -49.53 -16.21
CA VAL A 38 -18.36 -48.84 -15.78
C VAL A 38 -18.24 -48.37 -14.33
N LEU A 39 -17.78 -49.24 -13.42
CA LEU A 39 -17.69 -48.93 -11.99
C LEU A 39 -16.62 -47.87 -11.71
N ILE A 40 -15.40 -48.05 -12.23
CA ILE A 40 -14.31 -47.08 -12.10
C ILE A 40 -14.67 -45.79 -12.80
N GLY A 41 -15.24 -45.85 -14.01
CA GLY A 41 -15.65 -44.67 -14.77
C GLY A 41 -16.70 -43.84 -14.03
N ALA A 42 -17.76 -44.49 -13.53
CA ALA A 42 -18.79 -43.83 -12.72
C ALA A 42 -18.21 -43.24 -11.43
N MET A 43 -17.32 -43.99 -10.76
CA MET A 43 -16.66 -43.53 -9.54
C MET A 43 -15.74 -42.33 -9.79
N LEU A 44 -14.95 -42.35 -10.87
CA LEU A 44 -14.08 -41.24 -11.26
C LEU A 44 -14.89 -40.00 -11.62
N LEU A 45 -16.00 -40.16 -12.34
CA LEU A 45 -16.88 -39.05 -12.70
C LEU A 45 -17.49 -38.41 -11.45
N LEU A 46 -18.10 -39.22 -10.57
CA LEU A 46 -18.67 -38.76 -9.30
C LEU A 46 -17.61 -38.09 -8.41
N MET A 47 -16.43 -38.71 -8.29
CA MET A 47 -15.35 -38.19 -7.46
C MET A 47 -14.76 -36.90 -8.01
N ASN A 48 -14.52 -36.81 -9.32
CA ASN A 48 -13.87 -35.64 -9.92
C ASN A 48 -14.79 -34.42 -9.95
N TYR A 49 -16.09 -34.64 -10.12
CA TYR A 49 -17.09 -33.58 -10.07
C TYR A 49 -17.35 -33.12 -8.62
N ASN A 50 -17.60 -34.04 -7.68
CA ASN A 50 -18.01 -33.68 -6.31
C ASN A 50 -16.84 -33.42 -5.36
N HIS A 51 -15.67 -34.03 -5.55
CA HIS A 51 -14.51 -33.86 -4.68
C HIS A 51 -13.28 -33.44 -5.50
N PRO A 52 -13.20 -32.17 -5.91
CA PRO A 52 -12.21 -31.70 -6.88
C PRO A 52 -10.77 -32.01 -6.47
N TYR A 53 -9.95 -32.42 -7.44
CA TYR A 53 -8.53 -32.66 -7.23
C TYR A 53 -7.68 -31.69 -8.04
N GLY A 54 -6.83 -30.96 -7.33
CA GLY A 54 -5.82 -30.08 -7.88
C GLY A 54 -4.50 -30.84 -8.05
N LYS A 55 -4.17 -31.19 -9.30
CA LYS A 55 -2.87 -31.80 -9.63
C LYS A 55 -1.71 -30.86 -9.31
N TYR A 56 -1.93 -29.56 -9.44
CA TYR A 56 -0.94 -28.53 -9.17
C TYR A 56 -1.42 -27.70 -7.99
N ALA A 57 -0.72 -27.83 -6.87
CA ALA A 57 -0.87 -26.97 -5.71
C ALA A 57 0.50 -26.38 -5.39
N LYS A 58 0.55 -25.08 -5.12
CA LYS A 58 1.79 -24.39 -4.79
C LYS A 58 1.52 -23.39 -3.69
N GLU A 59 2.45 -23.29 -2.76
CA GLU A 59 2.43 -22.21 -1.80
C GLU A 59 2.61 -20.86 -2.50
N ALA A 60 1.67 -19.96 -2.26
CA ALA A 60 1.74 -18.58 -2.68
C ALA A 60 2.21 -17.71 -1.51
N PHE A 61 3.19 -16.84 -1.78
CA PHE A 61 3.64 -15.84 -0.83
C PHE A 61 3.79 -14.50 -1.55
N VAL A 62 3.61 -13.41 -0.79
CA VAL A 62 3.74 -12.06 -1.31
C VAL A 62 5.15 -11.55 -1.02
N THR A 63 5.71 -10.79 -1.95
CA THR A 63 6.98 -10.10 -1.79
C THR A 63 6.77 -8.60 -1.88
N VAL A 64 7.42 -7.84 -1.00
CA VAL A 64 7.42 -6.38 -1.01
C VAL A 64 8.78 -5.90 -1.50
N PRO A 65 8.89 -5.34 -2.73
CA PRO A 65 10.13 -4.74 -3.18
C PRO A 65 10.41 -3.50 -2.33
N ILE A 66 11.59 -3.44 -1.71
CA ILE A 66 11.98 -2.29 -0.90
C ILE A 66 12.59 -1.24 -1.80
N ILE A 67 11.88 -0.12 -1.96
CA ILE A 67 12.27 1.05 -2.74
C ILE A 67 12.35 2.23 -1.78
N PRO A 68 13.45 3.00 -1.78
CA PRO A 68 13.57 4.14 -0.88
C PRO A 68 12.64 5.29 -1.31
N ALA A 69 12.12 6.03 -0.34
CA ALA A 69 11.31 7.22 -0.62
C ALA A 69 12.16 8.44 -1.01
N VAL A 70 13.46 8.42 -0.72
CA VAL A 70 14.44 9.44 -1.11
C VAL A 70 15.61 8.81 -1.88
N SER A 71 16.22 9.58 -2.79
CA SER A 71 17.41 9.12 -3.51
C SER A 71 18.68 9.58 -2.80
N GLY A 72 19.73 8.76 -2.82
CA GLY A 72 21.03 9.13 -2.28
C GLY A 72 22.00 7.96 -2.19
N ILE A 73 23.22 8.24 -1.74
CA ILE A 73 24.27 7.24 -1.59
C ILE A 73 24.01 6.43 -0.31
N VAL A 74 24.13 5.11 -0.41
CA VAL A 74 23.94 4.20 0.71
C VAL A 74 25.17 4.21 1.61
N VAL A 75 24.98 4.45 2.90
CA VAL A 75 26.06 4.50 3.90
C VAL A 75 26.23 3.14 4.59
N SER A 76 25.14 2.55 5.08
CA SER A 76 25.13 1.24 5.71
C SER A 76 24.05 0.34 5.13
N VAL A 77 24.31 -0.97 5.14
CA VAL A 77 23.31 -2.01 4.87
C VAL A 77 23.33 -2.94 6.06
N ASP A 78 22.34 -2.77 6.94
CA ASP A 78 22.25 -3.47 8.23
C ASP A 78 21.42 -4.77 8.12
N ALA A 79 20.61 -4.90 7.06
CA ALA A 79 19.82 -6.10 6.80
C ALA A 79 20.71 -7.30 6.45
N GLU A 80 20.73 -8.31 7.33
CA GLU A 80 21.29 -9.62 7.03
C GLU A 80 20.30 -10.45 6.16
N PRO A 81 20.75 -11.04 5.05
CA PRO A 81 19.90 -11.89 4.22
C PRO A 81 19.38 -13.12 4.97
N ASN A 82 18.12 -13.48 4.72
CA ASN A 82 17.43 -14.67 5.24
C ASN A 82 17.27 -14.72 6.77
N ARG A 83 17.48 -13.60 7.48
CA ARG A 83 17.22 -13.47 8.91
C ARG A 83 15.83 -12.90 9.16
N LEU A 84 15.16 -13.39 10.22
CA LEU A 84 13.90 -12.83 10.67
C LEU A 84 14.16 -11.46 11.29
N LEU A 85 13.62 -10.42 10.65
CA LEU A 85 13.64 -9.05 11.11
C LEU A 85 12.28 -8.70 11.71
N LYS A 86 12.30 -7.79 12.69
CA LYS A 86 11.08 -7.24 13.28
C LYS A 86 10.65 -5.97 12.55
N GLN A 87 9.37 -5.64 12.65
CA GLN A 87 8.85 -4.36 12.19
C GLN A 87 9.66 -3.20 12.78
N GLY A 88 10.05 -2.25 11.92
CA GLY A 88 10.83 -1.08 12.30
C GLY A 88 12.35 -1.29 12.38
N GLU A 89 12.84 -2.52 12.21
CA GLU A 89 14.28 -2.79 12.17
C GLU A 89 14.92 -2.13 10.94
N LEU A 90 16.13 -1.58 11.11
CA LEU A 90 16.83 -0.85 10.06
C LEU A 90 17.31 -1.82 8.97
N LEU A 91 16.96 -1.52 7.71
CA LEU A 91 17.39 -2.32 6.56
C LEU A 91 18.67 -1.77 5.95
N PHE A 92 18.65 -0.48 5.64
CA PHE A 92 19.80 0.27 5.14
C PHE A 92 19.59 1.76 5.38
N SER A 93 20.68 2.51 5.36
CA SER A 93 20.69 3.96 5.50
C SER A 93 21.23 4.64 4.24
N ILE A 94 20.60 5.75 3.88
CA ILE A 94 21.07 6.71 2.88
C ILE A 94 21.81 7.81 3.64
N ASP A 95 22.83 8.40 3.01
CA ASP A 95 23.58 9.53 3.55
C ASP A 95 22.61 10.65 3.96
N PRO A 96 22.49 10.94 5.27
CA PRO A 96 21.58 11.96 5.76
C PRO A 96 22.11 13.37 5.50
N LYS A 97 23.41 13.52 5.18
CA LYS A 97 24.07 14.83 5.20
C LYS A 97 23.42 15.87 4.28
N PRO A 98 23.04 15.57 3.02
CA PRO A 98 22.35 16.54 2.18
C PRO A 98 20.99 16.97 2.74
N PHE A 99 20.28 16.06 3.41
CA PHE A 99 18.97 16.32 4.00
C PHE A 99 19.07 17.12 5.30
N GLU A 100 20.08 16.84 6.13
CA GLU A 100 20.39 17.65 7.32
C GLU A 100 20.73 19.09 6.95
N LEU A 101 21.50 19.28 5.87
CA LEU A 101 21.85 20.63 5.38
C LEU A 101 20.62 21.38 4.88
N GLU A 102 19.69 20.69 4.22
CA GLU A 102 18.44 21.32 3.75
C GLU A 102 17.52 21.69 4.92
N VAL A 103 17.42 20.84 5.95
CA VAL A 103 16.73 21.17 7.20
C VAL A 103 17.36 22.40 7.85
N ALA A 104 18.69 22.44 7.98
CA ALA A 104 19.38 23.58 8.56
C ALA A 104 19.19 24.89 7.75
N ARG A 105 19.14 24.80 6.41
CA ARG A 105 18.86 25.94 5.53
C ARG A 105 17.45 26.50 5.77
N LEU A 106 16.45 25.61 5.80
CA LEU A 106 15.05 26.00 6.02
C LEU A 106 14.79 26.51 7.44
N GLU A 107 15.49 25.99 8.45
CA GLU A 107 15.46 26.52 9.81
C GLU A 107 16.01 27.95 9.86
N ALA A 108 17.10 28.24 9.15
CA ALA A 108 17.65 29.60 9.08
C ALA A 108 16.68 30.57 8.37
N GLU A 109 16.06 30.14 7.27
CA GLU A 109 15.06 30.95 6.56
C GLU A 109 13.81 31.21 7.40
N LEU A 110 13.38 30.24 8.22
CA LEU A 110 12.27 30.41 9.15
C LEU A 110 12.57 31.51 10.18
N VAL A 111 13.77 31.47 10.78
CA VAL A 111 14.22 32.52 11.73
C VAL A 111 14.28 33.89 11.06
N GLU A 112 14.74 33.97 9.80
CA GLU A 112 14.72 35.22 9.04
C GLU A 112 13.28 35.75 8.83
N ALA A 113 12.35 34.86 8.48
CA ALA A 113 10.94 35.22 8.31
C ALA A 113 10.29 35.69 9.63
N GLU A 114 10.57 35.03 10.75
CA GLU A 114 10.11 35.46 12.08
C GLU A 114 10.63 36.86 12.43
N GLN A 115 11.91 37.15 12.14
CA GLN A 115 12.47 38.49 12.33
C GLN A 115 11.79 39.53 11.43
N GLN A 116 11.44 39.15 10.20
CA GLN A 116 10.74 40.04 9.27
C GLN A 116 9.35 40.42 9.79
N VAL A 117 8.64 39.53 10.49
CA VAL A 117 7.37 39.83 11.16
C VAL A 117 7.57 40.88 12.26
N GLY A 118 8.63 40.76 13.06
CA GLY A 118 8.96 41.79 14.06
C GLY A 118 9.27 43.16 13.44
N GLN A 119 9.91 43.19 12.26
CA GLN A 119 10.17 44.43 11.52
C GLN A 119 8.90 45.07 10.96
N THR A 120 7.96 44.27 10.44
CA THR A 120 6.68 44.79 9.93
C THR A 120 5.80 45.29 11.08
N GLU A 121 5.80 44.62 12.24
CA GLU A 121 5.11 45.09 13.45
C GLU A 121 5.66 46.45 13.91
N ALA A 122 6.99 46.59 14.00
CA ALA A 122 7.63 47.85 14.38
C ALA A 122 7.32 48.99 13.37
N SER A 123 7.23 48.64 12.09
CA SER A 123 6.86 49.58 11.02
C SER A 123 5.41 50.04 11.15
N LEU A 124 4.48 49.14 11.48
CA LEU A 124 3.09 49.45 11.76
C LEU A 124 2.97 50.40 12.97
N ARG A 125 3.62 50.08 14.09
CA ARG A 125 3.65 50.96 15.29
C ARG A 125 4.18 52.36 14.96
N THR A 126 5.19 52.45 14.08
CA THR A 126 5.72 53.74 13.60
C THR A 126 4.70 54.50 12.76
N ALA A 127 3.96 53.82 11.88
CA ALA A 127 2.91 54.44 11.08
C ALA A 127 1.72 54.91 11.93
N GLU A 128 1.31 54.13 12.93
CA GLU A 128 0.29 54.51 13.92
C GLU A 128 0.68 55.78 14.68
N ALA A 129 1.94 55.87 15.14
CA ALA A 129 2.46 57.07 15.80
C ALA A 129 2.44 58.30 14.88
N ARG A 130 2.72 58.12 13.58
CA ARG A 130 2.63 59.20 12.57
C ARG A 130 1.19 59.66 12.37
N VAL A 131 0.22 58.74 12.33
CA VAL A 131 -1.21 59.08 12.26
C VAL A 131 -1.65 59.84 13.50
N ALA A 132 -1.24 59.41 14.70
CA ALA A 132 -1.55 60.10 15.94
C ALA A 132 -1.00 61.55 15.95
N LYS A 133 0.23 61.73 15.48
CA LYS A 133 0.85 63.06 15.30
C LYS A 133 0.08 63.92 14.29
N ALA A 134 -0.16 63.40 13.08
CA ALA A 134 -0.86 64.13 12.03
C ALA A 134 -2.29 64.51 12.44
N LYS A 135 -2.97 63.63 13.19
CA LYS A 135 -4.30 63.90 13.75
C LYS A 135 -4.26 65.04 14.76
N ALA A 136 -3.27 65.05 15.67
CA ALA A 136 -3.10 66.14 16.64
C ALA A 136 -2.81 67.49 15.94
N GLU A 137 -2.00 67.49 14.88
CA GLU A 137 -1.71 68.68 14.07
C GLU A 137 -2.96 69.20 13.35
N ARG A 138 -3.73 68.30 12.72
CA ARG A 138 -5.02 68.61 12.09
C ARG A 138 -6.01 69.17 13.10
N ASP A 139 -6.14 68.58 14.28
CA ASP A 139 -7.05 69.04 15.34
C ASP A 139 -6.66 70.43 15.86
N ARG A 140 -5.35 70.69 15.99
CA ARG A 140 -4.82 72.02 16.34
C ARG A 140 -5.15 73.05 15.26
N ALA A 141 -4.93 72.71 13.99
CA ALA A 141 -5.26 73.57 12.85
C ALA A 141 -6.77 73.84 12.77
N ALA A 142 -7.61 72.82 12.98
CA ALA A 142 -9.06 72.91 13.00
C ALA A 142 -9.57 73.84 14.11
N LYS A 143 -9.11 73.65 15.35
CA LYS A 143 -9.48 74.53 16.48
C LYS A 143 -9.06 75.98 16.22
N THR A 144 -7.89 76.17 15.62
CA THR A 144 -7.40 77.51 15.23
C THR A 144 -8.32 78.12 14.16
N PHE A 145 -8.58 77.41 13.06
CA PHE A 145 -9.49 77.88 12.01
C PHE A 145 -10.89 78.21 12.56
N GLN A 146 -11.47 77.34 13.41
CA GLN A 146 -12.76 77.58 14.05
C GLN A 146 -12.77 78.84 14.92
N ARG A 147 -11.69 79.09 15.67
CA ARG A 147 -11.55 80.31 16.49
C ARG A 147 -11.56 81.57 15.62
N TYR A 148 -10.76 81.59 14.54
CA TYR A 148 -10.68 82.72 13.62
C TYR A 148 -12.00 82.91 12.84
N SER A 149 -12.64 81.83 12.39
CA SER A 149 -13.94 81.86 11.71
C SER A 149 -15.06 82.41 12.60
N LYS A 150 -15.12 81.98 13.89
CA LYS A 150 -16.11 82.48 14.86
C LYS A 150 -15.91 83.98 15.16
N GLY A 151 -14.67 84.44 15.27
CA GLY A 151 -14.33 85.87 15.48
C GLY A 151 -14.56 86.78 14.27
N ASN A 152 -14.90 86.20 13.11
CA ASN A 152 -15.16 86.91 11.84
C ASN A 152 -16.67 87.00 11.51
N LYS A 153 -17.59 86.62 12.41
CA LYS A 153 -19.04 86.70 12.15
C LYS A 153 -19.53 88.15 12.05
N LYS A 154 -20.43 88.42 11.09
CA LYS A 154 -20.96 89.75 10.75
C LYS A 154 -21.61 90.46 11.95
N GLY A 155 -21.12 91.65 12.29
CA GLY A 155 -21.59 92.53 13.36
C GLY A 155 -20.47 93.46 13.85
N ALA A 156 -20.77 94.40 14.76
CA ALA A 156 -19.88 95.44 15.27
C ALA A 156 -18.68 94.95 16.13
N GLY A 157 -18.29 93.67 16.03
CA GLY A 157 -17.22 93.03 16.79
C GLY A 157 -16.33 92.11 15.94
N ARG A 158 -16.12 92.46 14.66
CA ARG A 158 -15.29 91.70 13.72
C ARG A 158 -13.81 91.96 14.02
N VAL A 159 -13.10 90.95 14.55
CA VAL A 159 -11.71 91.11 15.06
C VAL A 159 -10.64 90.64 14.06
N PHE A 160 -11.01 89.84 13.04
CA PHE A 160 -10.06 89.23 12.09
C PHE A 160 -10.44 89.51 10.62
N SER A 161 -9.44 89.59 9.74
CA SER A 161 -9.61 89.82 8.30
C SER A 161 -10.03 88.56 7.54
N GLU A 162 -10.74 88.71 6.41
CA GLU A 162 -11.11 87.61 5.52
C GLU A 162 -9.90 86.82 5.01
N GLN A 163 -8.81 87.52 4.67
CA GLN A 163 -7.57 86.88 4.22
C GLN A 163 -6.92 86.03 5.32
N GLU A 164 -7.03 86.44 6.59
CA GLU A 164 -6.50 85.66 7.72
C GLU A 164 -7.31 84.38 7.93
N VAL A 165 -8.63 84.44 7.81
CA VAL A 165 -9.50 83.26 7.91
C VAL A 165 -9.22 82.29 6.78
N GLU A 166 -9.07 82.77 5.55
CA GLU A 166 -8.75 81.93 4.39
C GLU A 166 -7.35 81.29 4.53
N ASN A 167 -6.34 82.04 4.97
CA ASN A 167 -5.02 81.47 5.26
C ASN A 167 -5.12 80.32 6.29
N ARG A 168 -5.89 80.49 7.37
CA ARG A 168 -6.11 79.42 8.37
C ARG A 168 -6.88 78.23 7.81
N ARG A 169 -7.81 78.47 6.87
CA ARG A 169 -8.50 77.40 6.14
C ARG A 169 -7.53 76.56 5.31
N GLN A 170 -6.64 77.21 4.56
CA GLN A 170 -5.61 76.51 3.77
C GLN A 170 -4.66 75.68 4.65
N PHE A 171 -4.25 76.20 5.82
CA PHE A 171 -3.47 75.42 6.80
C PHE A 171 -4.23 74.20 7.34
N TYR A 172 -5.54 74.33 7.59
CA TYR A 172 -6.37 73.19 8.00
C TYR A 172 -6.44 72.13 6.90
N LEU A 173 -6.72 72.53 5.65
CA LEU A 173 -6.80 71.61 4.50
C LEU A 173 -5.46 70.90 4.25
N ALA A 174 -4.33 71.60 4.40
CA ALA A 174 -3.01 70.98 4.29
C ALA A 174 -2.74 69.94 5.39
N ALA A 175 -3.17 70.21 6.63
CA ALA A 175 -3.06 69.27 7.74
C ALA A 175 -4.01 68.07 7.58
N GLU A 176 -5.19 68.27 6.99
CA GLU A 176 -6.14 67.21 6.63
C GLU A 176 -5.56 66.28 5.55
N ALA A 177 -4.99 66.83 4.47
CA ALA A 177 -4.30 66.04 3.46
C ALA A 177 -3.09 65.27 4.04
N SER A 178 -2.37 65.86 5.00
CA SER A 178 -1.25 65.20 5.68
C SER A 178 -1.71 64.03 6.57
N LEU A 179 -2.87 64.15 7.21
CA LEU A 179 -3.48 63.05 7.95
C LEU A 179 -3.91 61.92 7.02
N GLU A 180 -4.54 62.24 5.89
CA GLU A 180 -4.95 61.24 4.89
C GLU A 180 -3.75 60.47 4.33
N ALA A 181 -2.65 61.17 4.05
CA ALA A 181 -1.39 60.53 3.64
C ALA A 181 -0.83 59.60 4.74
N ALA A 182 -0.85 60.04 6.01
CA ALA A 182 -0.40 59.21 7.12
C ALA A 182 -1.29 57.97 7.31
N GLN A 183 -2.60 58.11 7.15
CA GLN A 183 -3.55 57.00 7.21
C GLN A 183 -3.33 55.99 6.08
N SER A 184 -3.04 56.48 4.87
CA SER A 184 -2.71 55.61 3.73
C SER A 184 -1.45 54.78 3.99
N GLU A 185 -0.42 55.39 4.59
CA GLU A 185 0.81 54.68 4.96
C GLU A 185 0.58 53.69 6.11
N GLN A 186 -0.28 54.02 7.09
CA GLN A 186 -0.70 53.06 8.12
C GLN A 186 -1.40 51.85 7.49
N THR A 187 -2.38 52.07 6.60
CA THR A 187 -3.07 50.97 5.91
C THR A 187 -2.08 50.08 5.15
N ARG A 188 -1.10 50.68 4.48
CA ARG A 188 -0.04 49.92 3.79
C ARG A 188 0.79 49.06 4.76
N ALA A 189 1.20 49.62 5.90
CA ALA A 189 1.95 48.89 6.92
C ALA A 189 1.10 47.80 7.58
N GLN A 190 -0.19 48.08 7.79
CA GLN A 190 -1.17 47.15 8.34
C GLN A 190 -1.37 45.96 7.41
N LEU A 191 -1.60 46.19 6.11
CA LEU A 191 -1.73 45.11 5.12
C LEU A 191 -0.47 44.24 5.03
N ALA A 192 0.72 44.83 5.20
CA ALA A 192 1.97 44.08 5.23
C ALA A 192 2.11 43.19 6.48
N PHE A 193 1.61 43.66 7.64
CA PHE A 193 1.64 42.91 8.90
C PHE A 193 0.50 41.87 9.01
N GLU A 194 -0.70 42.19 8.53
CA GLU A 194 -1.88 41.32 8.54
C GLU A 194 -1.85 40.25 7.44
N SER A 195 -0.75 40.13 6.69
CA SER A 195 -0.55 39.08 5.69
C SER A 195 -0.32 37.72 6.35
N ASN A 196 -1.39 37.21 6.96
CA ASN A 196 -1.40 36.02 7.81
C ASN A 196 -2.42 35.01 7.31
N ILE A 197 -2.11 33.73 7.47
CA ILE A 197 -3.00 32.58 7.29
C ILE A 197 -3.13 31.92 8.66
N ASP A 198 -4.36 31.73 9.16
CA ASP A 198 -4.63 31.10 10.46
C ASP A 198 -3.88 31.73 11.66
N GLY A 199 -3.59 33.04 11.58
CA GLY A 199 -2.89 33.78 12.63
C GLY A 199 -1.36 33.72 12.55
N VAL A 200 -0.79 33.05 11.56
CA VAL A 200 0.66 32.96 11.30
C VAL A 200 0.99 33.73 10.01
N ASN A 201 2.15 34.37 9.93
CA ASN A 201 2.54 35.07 8.70
C ASN A 201 2.60 34.10 7.52
N THR A 202 2.11 34.52 6.35
CA THR A 202 2.08 33.69 5.14
C THR A 202 3.43 33.07 4.80
N ARG A 203 4.52 33.83 4.97
CA ARG A 203 5.89 33.36 4.69
C ARG A 203 6.38 32.38 5.74
N GLU A 204 6.08 32.62 7.00
CA GLU A 204 6.40 31.73 8.12
C GLU A 204 5.69 30.38 7.96
N ALA A 205 4.38 30.38 7.72
CA ALA A 205 3.58 29.17 7.50
C ALA A 205 4.10 28.35 6.30
N GLN A 206 4.48 29.03 5.21
CA GLN A 206 5.09 28.37 4.05
C GLN A 206 6.41 27.70 4.40
N LEU A 207 7.29 28.37 5.15
CA LEU A 207 8.59 27.84 5.55
C LEU A 207 8.48 26.71 6.58
N GLN A 208 7.53 26.80 7.51
CA GLN A 208 7.22 25.71 8.43
C GLN A 208 6.81 24.45 7.67
N ALA A 209 5.91 24.57 6.67
CA ALA A 209 5.51 23.44 5.84
C ALA A 209 6.69 22.84 5.03
N GLN A 210 7.59 23.69 4.51
CA GLN A 210 8.79 23.24 3.81
C GLN A 210 9.76 22.53 4.77
N LEU A 211 9.94 23.05 5.98
CA LEU A 211 10.78 22.46 7.01
C LEU A 211 10.26 21.10 7.46
N GLU A 212 8.94 20.95 7.63
CA GLU A 212 8.31 19.66 7.92
C GLU A 212 8.53 18.65 6.79
N ALA A 213 8.39 19.07 5.53
CA ALA A 213 8.68 18.23 4.37
C ALA A 213 10.16 17.79 4.34
N ALA A 214 11.10 18.69 4.59
CA ALA A 214 12.52 18.38 4.64
C ALA A 214 12.88 17.44 5.80
N ARG A 215 12.29 17.65 6.97
CA ARG A 215 12.43 16.74 8.13
C ARG A 215 11.85 15.35 7.84
N TYR A 216 10.73 15.29 7.13
CA TYR A 216 10.16 14.03 6.68
C TYR A 216 11.10 13.31 5.72
N ASP A 217 11.65 14.00 4.71
CA ASP A 217 12.64 13.43 3.80
C ASP A 217 13.91 12.96 4.53
N LEU A 218 14.40 13.71 5.51
CA LEU A 218 15.49 13.30 6.39
C LEU A 218 15.14 12.01 7.16
N SER A 219 13.93 11.90 7.72
CA SER A 219 13.49 10.67 8.38
C SER A 219 13.43 9.46 7.44
N ARG A 220 13.18 9.71 6.15
CA ARG A 220 13.10 8.69 5.08
C ARG A 220 14.48 8.25 4.55
N THR A 221 15.57 8.80 5.07
CA THR A 221 16.94 8.31 4.81
C THR A 221 17.19 6.96 5.47
N GLN A 222 16.45 6.64 6.54
CA GLN A 222 16.53 5.36 7.23
C GLN A 222 15.40 4.45 6.75
N ILE A 223 15.74 3.43 5.96
CA ILE A 223 14.75 2.51 5.42
C ILE A 223 14.59 1.35 6.40
N ARG A 224 13.37 1.13 6.88
CA ARG A 224 13.03 0.15 7.93
C ARG A 224 12.10 -0.94 7.41
N ALA A 225 12.10 -2.09 8.10
CA ALA A 225 11.22 -3.21 7.79
C ALA A 225 9.73 -2.82 8.02
N PRO A 226 8.84 -3.02 7.03
CA PRO A 226 7.44 -2.62 7.14
C PRO A 226 6.61 -3.50 8.09
N ASN A 227 6.96 -4.78 8.20
CA ASN A 227 6.35 -5.79 9.06
C ASN A 227 7.44 -6.75 9.57
N ASP A 228 7.06 -7.72 10.40
CA ASP A 228 7.93 -8.87 10.70
C ASP A 228 8.10 -9.72 9.43
N GLY A 229 9.31 -10.21 9.16
CA GLY A 229 9.59 -10.97 7.95
C GLY A 229 11.07 -11.13 7.66
N TYR A 230 11.40 -11.52 6.44
CA TYR A 230 12.77 -11.82 6.04
C TYR A 230 13.16 -10.95 4.85
N VAL A 231 14.40 -10.50 4.80
CA VAL A 231 14.94 -9.86 3.59
C VAL A 231 15.67 -10.91 2.77
N THR A 232 15.35 -10.98 1.50
CA THR A 232 16.00 -11.84 0.51
C THR A 232 16.63 -10.98 -0.59
N GLN A 233 17.63 -11.53 -1.28
CA GLN A 233 18.26 -10.88 -2.43
C GLN A 233 18.78 -9.47 -2.11
N VAL A 234 19.53 -9.31 -1.01
CA VAL A 234 20.18 -8.04 -0.67
C VAL A 234 21.30 -7.75 -1.68
N THR A 235 20.97 -7.00 -2.73
CA THR A 235 21.92 -6.61 -3.77
C THR A 235 22.61 -5.29 -3.47
N LEU A 236 22.00 -4.45 -2.63
CA LEU A 236 22.53 -3.17 -2.21
C LEU A 236 23.84 -3.34 -1.43
N ARG A 237 24.79 -2.43 -1.66
CA ARG A 237 26.07 -2.33 -0.94
C ARG A 237 26.35 -0.87 -0.58
N PRO A 238 27.09 -0.61 0.53
CA PRO A 238 27.58 0.73 0.83
C PRO A 238 28.31 1.36 -0.37
N GLY A 239 28.06 2.64 -0.61
CA GLY A 239 28.60 3.40 -1.75
C GLY A 239 27.74 3.32 -3.03
N MET A 240 26.75 2.42 -3.11
CA MET A 240 25.81 2.42 -4.23
C MET A 240 24.80 3.56 -4.12
N MET A 241 24.30 4.02 -5.27
CA MET A 241 23.19 4.96 -5.34
C MET A 241 21.85 4.22 -5.19
N ALA A 242 21.06 4.60 -4.21
CA ALA A 242 19.67 4.20 -4.08
C ALA A 242 18.77 5.28 -4.71
N SER A 243 17.76 4.87 -5.50
CA SER A 243 16.90 5.78 -6.27
C SER A 243 15.42 5.52 -5.98
N LYS A 244 14.60 6.58 -5.98
CA LYS A 244 13.12 6.50 -5.84
C LYS A 244 12.45 5.71 -6.98
N LEU A 245 13.08 5.62 -8.15
CA LEU A 245 12.53 4.92 -9.32
C LEU A 245 13.57 3.99 -9.93
N PRO A 246 13.87 2.86 -9.27
CA PRO A 246 14.91 1.97 -9.75
C PRO A 246 14.35 0.99 -10.80
N LEU A 247 15.17 0.65 -11.80
CA LEU A 247 14.84 -0.44 -12.74
C LEU A 247 14.80 -1.81 -12.05
N ARG A 248 15.48 -1.93 -10.91
CA ARG A 248 15.56 -3.15 -10.08
C ARG A 248 15.51 -2.78 -8.60
N PRO A 249 14.69 -3.44 -7.77
CA PRO A 249 14.60 -3.13 -6.35
C PRO A 249 15.93 -3.41 -5.62
N SER A 250 16.25 -2.63 -4.60
CA SER A 250 17.48 -2.77 -3.81
C SER A 250 17.55 -4.11 -3.05
N MET A 251 16.39 -4.56 -2.56
CA MET A 251 16.19 -5.82 -1.86
C MET A 251 14.71 -6.23 -1.92
N VAL A 252 14.43 -7.51 -1.65
CA VAL A 252 13.08 -8.07 -1.65
C VAL A 252 12.73 -8.52 -0.24
N PHE A 253 11.71 -7.89 0.35
CA PHE A 253 11.21 -8.26 1.67
C PHE A 253 10.07 -9.28 1.54
N VAL A 254 10.09 -10.31 2.36
CA VAL A 254 9.06 -11.34 2.42
C VAL A 254 8.40 -11.27 3.81
N PRO A 255 7.18 -10.71 3.92
CA PRO A 255 6.47 -10.61 5.19
C PRO A 255 6.20 -12.00 5.79
N LYS A 256 6.27 -12.08 7.11
CA LYS A 256 5.79 -13.25 7.85
C LYS A 256 4.26 -13.23 7.80
N GLN A 257 3.69 -14.19 7.08
CA GLN A 257 2.25 -14.35 6.92
C GLN A 257 1.87 -15.82 7.07
N ARG A 258 0.58 -16.09 7.27
CA ARG A 258 0.09 -17.47 7.25
C ARG A 258 0.33 -18.08 5.87
N ARG A 259 0.83 -19.31 5.87
CA ARG A 259 1.15 -20.04 4.64
C ARG A 259 -0.14 -20.49 3.96
N GLN A 260 -0.33 -20.08 2.71
CA GLN A 260 -1.50 -20.39 1.89
C GLN A 260 -1.08 -21.19 0.66
N ILE A 261 -1.88 -22.20 0.32
CA ILE A 261 -1.67 -23.05 -0.85
C ILE A 261 -2.67 -22.70 -1.94
N SER A 262 -2.16 -22.26 -3.08
CA SER A 262 -2.95 -22.06 -4.29
C SER A 262 -3.01 -23.36 -5.08
N ALA A 263 -4.21 -23.93 -5.21
CA ALA A 263 -4.46 -25.17 -5.93
C ALA A 263 -5.28 -24.94 -7.20
N SER A 264 -4.90 -25.63 -8.28
CA SER A 264 -5.50 -25.48 -9.60
C SER A 264 -6.50 -26.60 -9.91
N PHE A 265 -7.78 -26.26 -9.98
CA PHE A 265 -8.90 -27.16 -10.22
C PHE A 265 -9.49 -27.03 -11.63
N TRP A 266 -10.14 -28.09 -12.08
CA TRP A 266 -10.87 -28.08 -13.35
C TRP A 266 -12.16 -27.26 -13.24
N GLN A 267 -12.53 -26.54 -14.31
CA GLN A 267 -13.68 -25.64 -14.30
C GLN A 267 -15.02 -26.35 -14.08
N ASN A 268 -15.12 -27.61 -14.52
CA ASN A 268 -16.34 -28.42 -14.36
C ASN A 268 -16.74 -28.62 -12.90
N SER A 269 -15.81 -28.44 -11.95
CA SER A 269 -16.08 -28.64 -10.53
C SER A 269 -16.13 -27.33 -9.71
N ILE A 270 -16.15 -26.17 -10.36
CA ILE A 270 -16.23 -24.85 -9.69
C ILE A 270 -17.48 -24.75 -8.80
N LEU A 271 -18.64 -25.22 -9.30
CA LEU A 271 -19.91 -25.18 -8.56
C LEU A 271 -19.92 -26.04 -7.29
N ARG A 272 -18.90 -26.87 -7.09
CA ARG A 272 -18.73 -27.71 -5.90
C ARG A 272 -17.65 -27.17 -4.96
N LEU A 273 -16.88 -26.17 -5.37
CA LEU A 273 -15.82 -25.56 -4.57
C LEU A 273 -16.40 -24.42 -3.74
N GLU A 274 -16.97 -24.76 -2.59
CA GLU A 274 -17.54 -23.80 -1.65
C GLU A 274 -16.52 -23.35 -0.59
N PRO A 275 -16.42 -22.04 -0.30
CA PRO A 275 -15.63 -21.54 0.82
C PRO A 275 -16.00 -22.25 2.14
N GLY A 276 -15.00 -22.66 2.92
CA GLY A 276 -15.15 -23.42 4.16
C GLY A 276 -15.02 -24.93 4.00
N ALA A 277 -15.05 -25.46 2.78
CA ALA A 277 -14.91 -26.89 2.50
C ALA A 277 -13.59 -27.47 3.05
N GLU A 278 -13.64 -28.69 3.59
CA GLU A 278 -12.45 -29.42 4.07
C GLU A 278 -11.50 -29.70 2.90
N ALA A 279 -10.21 -29.46 3.10
CA ALA A 279 -9.18 -29.72 2.11
C ALA A 279 -8.02 -30.52 2.71
N GLU A 280 -7.42 -31.39 1.89
CA GLU A 280 -6.17 -32.06 2.23
C GLU A 280 -5.12 -31.71 1.16
N VAL A 281 -3.90 -31.38 1.61
CA VAL A 281 -2.76 -31.06 0.74
C VAL A 281 -1.62 -32.02 1.06
N ILE A 282 -1.00 -32.56 0.02
CA ILE A 282 0.28 -33.28 0.11
C ILE A 282 1.35 -32.41 -0.53
N LEU A 283 2.49 -32.26 0.13
CA LEU A 283 3.61 -31.48 -0.36
C LEU A 283 4.73 -32.42 -0.79
N ASP A 284 5.34 -32.12 -1.94
CA ASP A 284 6.48 -32.89 -2.43
C ASP A 284 7.70 -32.76 -1.49
N ALA A 285 7.80 -31.64 -0.78
CA ALA A 285 8.86 -31.38 0.19
C ALA A 285 8.67 -32.12 1.54
N ALA A 286 7.47 -32.64 1.80
CA ALA A 286 7.15 -33.42 3.00
C ALA A 286 6.38 -34.70 2.60
N PRO A 287 7.05 -35.64 1.89
CA PRO A 287 6.39 -36.82 1.36
C PRO A 287 5.88 -37.75 2.47
N GLY A 288 4.80 -38.50 2.20
CA GLY A 288 4.14 -39.38 3.17
C GLY A 288 3.23 -38.67 4.18
N LYS A 289 3.29 -37.33 4.28
CA LYS A 289 2.41 -36.54 5.15
C LYS A 289 1.26 -35.90 4.37
N VAL A 290 0.11 -35.82 5.02
CA VAL A 290 -1.09 -35.12 4.52
C VAL A 290 -1.39 -33.99 5.48
N PHE A 291 -1.39 -32.77 4.97
CA PHE A 291 -1.72 -31.57 5.72
C PHE A 291 -3.20 -31.27 5.58
N ARG A 292 -3.86 -31.00 6.70
CA ARG A 292 -5.28 -30.62 6.71
C ARG A 292 -5.40 -29.11 6.53
N GLY A 293 -6.47 -28.70 5.86
CA GLY A 293 -6.76 -27.30 5.61
C GLY A 293 -8.22 -27.09 5.24
N ARG A 294 -8.55 -25.85 4.91
CA ARG A 294 -9.86 -25.47 4.39
C ARG A 294 -9.72 -24.59 3.17
N LEU A 295 -10.64 -24.74 2.23
CA LEU A 295 -10.76 -23.84 1.10
C LEU A 295 -11.26 -22.49 1.61
N VAL A 296 -10.43 -21.45 1.55
CA VAL A 296 -10.81 -20.09 1.99
C VAL A 296 -11.63 -19.40 0.91
N SER A 297 -11.16 -19.46 -0.33
CA SER A 297 -11.80 -18.78 -1.44
C SER A 297 -11.36 -19.35 -2.79
N LEU A 298 -12.12 -19.02 -3.83
CA LEU A 298 -11.71 -19.14 -5.22
C LEU A 298 -11.29 -17.76 -5.72
N LEU A 299 -10.26 -17.71 -6.57
CA LEU A 299 -9.94 -16.48 -7.26
C LEU A 299 -11.10 -16.12 -8.20
N PRO A 300 -11.63 -14.89 -8.12
CA PRO A 300 -12.81 -14.49 -8.89
C PRO A 300 -12.52 -14.31 -10.39
N ALA A 301 -11.26 -14.18 -10.76
CA ALA A 301 -10.81 -13.97 -12.13
C ALA A 301 -9.68 -14.94 -12.48
N MET A 302 -9.61 -15.29 -13.77
CA MET A 302 -8.62 -16.19 -14.34
C MET A 302 -7.83 -15.43 -15.40
N ASN A 303 -6.51 -15.61 -15.45
CA ASN A 303 -5.64 -14.88 -16.36
C ASN A 303 -5.93 -15.18 -17.84
N GLU A 304 -6.50 -16.35 -18.14
CA GLU A 304 -6.89 -16.71 -19.51
C GLU A 304 -8.01 -15.82 -20.08
N GLY A 305 -8.79 -15.16 -19.20
CA GLY A 305 -9.80 -14.18 -19.58
C GLY A 305 -9.33 -12.72 -19.50
N GLU A 306 -8.09 -12.46 -19.12
CA GLU A 306 -7.58 -11.10 -18.94
C GLU A 306 -7.41 -10.38 -20.28
N LEU A 307 -8.03 -9.20 -20.40
CA LEU A 307 -7.87 -8.30 -21.55
C LEU A 307 -7.07 -7.07 -21.12
N GLN A 308 -5.83 -6.99 -21.59
CA GLN A 308 -4.99 -5.80 -21.43
C GLN A 308 -5.04 -4.94 -22.69
N SER A 309 -5.06 -3.62 -22.50
CA SER A 309 -4.90 -2.66 -23.60
C SER A 309 -3.46 -2.71 -24.11
N GLY A 310 -3.25 -3.43 -25.21
CA GLY A 310 -2.06 -3.34 -26.05
C GLY A 310 -2.54 -3.01 -27.45
N GLY A 311 -1.84 -2.15 -28.20
CA GLY A 311 -2.27 -1.66 -29.52
C GLY A 311 -2.40 -2.71 -30.64
N THR A 312 -2.59 -3.98 -30.30
CA THR A 312 -2.77 -5.14 -31.17
C THR A 312 -4.14 -5.77 -30.94
N LEU A 313 -4.80 -6.23 -32.01
CA LEU A 313 -6.09 -6.92 -31.94
C LEU A 313 -5.97 -8.31 -31.27
N ILE A 314 -7.07 -8.79 -30.69
CA ILE A 314 -7.13 -10.08 -30.00
C ILE A 314 -7.06 -11.23 -31.03
N SER A 315 -6.12 -12.15 -30.83
CA SER A 315 -5.98 -13.36 -31.66
C SER A 315 -6.94 -14.47 -31.24
N ALA A 316 -7.48 -15.24 -32.19
CA ALA A 316 -8.34 -16.41 -31.93
C ALA A 316 -7.72 -17.47 -30.99
N ASN A 317 -6.39 -17.62 -30.98
CA ASN A 317 -5.69 -18.55 -30.08
C ASN A 317 -5.91 -18.25 -28.59
N ARG A 318 -6.17 -16.99 -28.21
CA ARG A 318 -6.49 -16.66 -26.81
C ARG A 318 -7.84 -17.25 -26.39
N ILE A 319 -8.81 -17.29 -27.30
CA ILE A 319 -10.16 -17.85 -27.05
C ILE A 319 -10.11 -19.37 -26.89
N ALA A 320 -9.20 -20.05 -27.59
CA ALA A 320 -9.09 -21.51 -27.53
C ALA A 320 -8.42 -22.04 -26.24
N THR A 321 -7.78 -21.17 -25.45
CA THR A 321 -7.02 -21.60 -24.26
C THR A 321 -7.99 -21.84 -23.09
N HIS A 322 -8.00 -23.05 -22.55
CA HIS A 322 -8.86 -23.41 -21.42
C HIS A 322 -8.16 -23.09 -20.10
N GLY A 323 -8.73 -22.20 -19.29
CA GLY A 323 -8.17 -21.88 -17.98
C GLY A 323 -8.51 -22.89 -16.89
N ARG A 324 -7.90 -22.73 -15.72
CA ARG A 324 -8.21 -23.52 -14.50
C ARG A 324 -8.61 -22.62 -13.35
N ALA A 325 -9.58 -23.04 -12.54
CA ALA A 325 -9.95 -22.29 -11.35
C ALA A 325 -8.86 -22.43 -10.28
N ILE A 326 -8.49 -21.32 -9.64
CA ILE A 326 -7.50 -21.33 -8.56
C ILE A 326 -8.23 -21.18 -7.23
N GLY A 327 -8.10 -22.18 -6.37
CA GLY A 327 -8.59 -22.15 -5.00
C GLY A 327 -7.46 -21.90 -4.02
N ILE A 328 -7.72 -21.03 -3.04
CA ILE A 328 -6.81 -20.72 -1.94
C ILE A 328 -7.17 -21.60 -0.76
N ILE A 329 -6.23 -22.44 -0.33
CA ILE A 329 -6.37 -23.35 0.80
C ILE A 329 -5.49 -22.84 1.93
N GLU A 330 -6.07 -22.59 3.09
CA GLU A 330 -5.35 -22.29 4.32
C GLU A 330 -5.17 -23.60 5.09
N LEU A 331 -3.93 -23.89 5.50
CA LEU A 331 -3.60 -25.09 6.24
C LEU A 331 -3.82 -24.87 7.74
N GLU A 332 -4.37 -25.88 8.41
CA GLU A 332 -4.54 -25.89 9.87
C GLU A 332 -3.21 -26.24 10.58
N ASP A 333 -2.37 -27.04 9.91
CA ASP A 333 -1.07 -27.45 10.40
C ASP A 333 -0.02 -26.34 10.21
N ASP A 334 0.80 -26.09 11.23
CA ASP A 334 1.90 -25.14 11.14
C ASP A 334 3.08 -25.73 10.33
N LEU A 335 3.17 -25.29 9.08
CA LEU A 335 4.25 -25.61 8.16
C LEU A 335 5.61 -25.04 8.58
N ASP A 336 5.67 -24.00 9.43
CA ASP A 336 6.94 -23.39 9.85
C ASP A 336 7.76 -24.34 10.73
N SER A 337 7.09 -25.21 11.49
CA SER A 337 7.72 -26.25 12.31
C SER A 337 8.57 -27.25 11.49
N TYR A 338 8.34 -27.33 10.18
CA TYR A 338 9.03 -28.24 9.28
C TYR A 338 10.27 -27.63 8.62
N GLY A 339 10.54 -26.33 8.83
CA GLY A 339 11.68 -25.65 8.20
C GLY A 339 11.63 -25.63 6.67
N LEU A 340 10.43 -25.76 6.08
CA LEU A 340 10.25 -25.80 4.63
C LEU A 340 10.40 -24.40 4.03
N PRO A 341 11.15 -24.24 2.92
CA PRO A 341 11.23 -22.96 2.22
C PRO A 341 9.85 -22.52 1.72
N LEU A 342 9.69 -21.22 1.48
CA LEU A 342 8.48 -20.69 0.85
C LEU A 342 8.41 -21.09 -0.62
N GLY A 343 7.21 -21.40 -1.09
CA GLY A 343 6.95 -21.77 -2.49
C GLY A 343 6.98 -23.27 -2.77
N VAL A 344 6.88 -24.11 -1.74
CA VAL A 344 6.75 -25.57 -1.90
C VAL A 344 5.54 -25.92 -2.75
N GLN A 345 5.67 -27.04 -3.47
CA GLN A 345 4.66 -27.54 -4.39
C GLN A 345 4.11 -28.89 -3.93
N GLY A 346 2.97 -29.24 -4.50
CA GLY A 346 2.26 -30.45 -4.12
C GLY A 346 0.95 -30.60 -4.88
N LYS A 347 0.04 -31.35 -4.26
CA LYS A 347 -1.29 -31.66 -4.80
C LYS A 347 -2.32 -31.44 -3.70
N ALA A 348 -3.53 -31.06 -4.09
CA ALA A 348 -4.62 -30.78 -3.16
C ALA A 348 -5.91 -31.50 -3.57
N ALA A 349 -6.74 -31.83 -2.60
CA ALA A 349 -8.09 -32.28 -2.81
C ALA A 349 -9.05 -31.51 -1.89
N VAL A 350 -10.21 -31.13 -2.41
CA VAL A 350 -11.28 -30.49 -1.65
C VAL A 350 -12.44 -31.47 -1.51
N TYR A 351 -12.97 -31.58 -0.30
CA TYR A 351 -14.08 -32.44 0.06
C TYR A 351 -15.33 -31.61 0.28
N THR A 352 -16.44 -32.08 -0.27
CA THR A 352 -17.73 -31.39 -0.23
C THR A 352 -18.74 -32.28 0.47
N ASP A 353 -19.88 -31.73 0.84
CA ASP A 353 -20.93 -32.50 1.53
C ASP A 353 -21.70 -33.46 0.60
N HIS A 354 -21.41 -33.42 -0.70
CA HIS A 354 -22.09 -34.26 -1.69
C HIS A 354 -21.37 -35.60 -1.84
N PHE A 355 -22.09 -36.72 -1.70
CA PHE A 355 -21.55 -38.08 -1.87
C PHE A 355 -20.36 -38.41 -0.94
N HIS A 356 -20.52 -38.19 0.38
CA HIS A 356 -19.47 -38.42 1.39
C HIS A 356 -18.71 -39.75 1.29
N HIS A 357 -19.34 -40.84 0.84
CA HIS A 357 -18.66 -42.13 0.65
C HIS A 357 -17.52 -42.06 -0.39
N VAL A 358 -17.68 -41.22 -1.42
CA VAL A 358 -16.67 -41.01 -2.47
C VAL A 358 -15.53 -40.13 -1.96
N ALA A 359 -15.80 -39.24 -0.99
CA ALA A 359 -14.77 -38.43 -0.33
C ALA A 359 -13.72 -39.30 0.38
N VAL A 360 -14.17 -40.39 1.04
CA VAL A 360 -13.27 -41.34 1.72
C VAL A 360 -12.29 -41.96 0.73
N MET A 361 -12.75 -42.31 -0.48
CA MET A 361 -11.88 -42.84 -1.52
C MET A 361 -10.87 -41.82 -2.02
N ARG A 362 -11.27 -40.55 -2.20
CA ARG A 362 -10.34 -39.46 -2.52
C ARG A 362 -9.30 -39.27 -1.41
N LYS A 363 -9.70 -39.32 -0.14
CA LYS A 363 -8.81 -39.27 1.05
C LYS A 363 -7.78 -40.40 1.06
N VAL A 364 -8.20 -41.64 0.77
CA VAL A 364 -7.29 -42.80 0.69
C VAL A 364 -6.32 -42.66 -0.48
N LEU A 365 -6.81 -42.29 -1.66
CA LEU A 365 -5.97 -42.12 -2.85
C LEU A 365 -4.91 -41.02 -2.66
N LEU A 366 -5.26 -39.91 -2.00
CA LEU A 366 -4.32 -38.84 -1.72
C LEU A 366 -3.21 -39.28 -0.75
N ARG A 367 -3.55 -40.04 0.31
CA ARG A 367 -2.56 -40.64 1.22
C ARG A 367 -1.64 -41.62 0.50
N MET A 368 -2.21 -42.53 -0.31
CA MET A 368 -1.42 -43.46 -1.12
C MET A 368 -0.46 -42.71 -2.04
N LEU A 369 -0.91 -41.62 -2.66
CA LEU A 369 -0.06 -40.80 -3.51
C LEU A 369 1.06 -40.11 -2.71
N GLY A 370 0.79 -39.67 -1.47
CA GLY A 370 1.81 -39.15 -0.56
C GLY A 370 2.90 -40.18 -0.26
N TRP A 371 2.53 -41.43 0.02
CA TRP A 371 3.47 -42.54 0.23
C TRP A 371 4.20 -42.97 -1.05
N ILE A 372 3.52 -42.91 -2.20
CA ILE A 372 4.18 -43.19 -3.48
C ILE A 372 5.19 -42.10 -3.79
N ASN A 373 4.86 -40.82 -3.58
CA ASN A 373 5.83 -39.73 -3.71
C ASN A 373 7.04 -39.92 -2.77
N TYR A 374 6.84 -40.54 -1.60
CA TYR A 374 7.93 -40.92 -0.68
C TYR A 374 8.81 -42.04 -1.23
N ALA A 375 8.20 -43.12 -1.73
CA ALA A 375 8.92 -44.29 -2.26
C ALA A 375 9.55 -44.05 -3.64
N PHE A 376 8.85 -43.28 -4.47
CA PHE A 376 9.20 -42.93 -5.84
C PHE A 376 8.87 -41.45 -6.06
N PRO A 377 9.87 -40.55 -5.99
CA PRO A 377 9.67 -39.14 -6.31
C PRO A 377 9.44 -38.99 -7.82
N ILE A 378 8.21 -39.25 -8.26
CA ILE A 378 7.77 -39.14 -9.65
C ILE A 378 7.31 -37.70 -9.88
N LYS A 379 7.95 -37.00 -10.83
CA LYS A 379 7.61 -35.64 -11.23
C LYS A 379 6.35 -35.57 -12.08
#